data_AF-A0A7S0RAT7-F1
#
_entry.id   AF-A0A7S0RAT7-F1
#
_cell.length_a   1.000
_cell.length_b   1.000
_cell.length_c   1.000
_cell.angle_alpha   90.00
_cell.angle_beta   90.00
_cell.angle_gamma   90.00
#
_symmetry.space_group_name_H-M   'P 1'
#
loop_
_entity.id
_entity.type
_entity.pdbx_description
1 polymer ?
#
loop_
_entity_poly.entity_id
_entity_poly.type
_entity_poly.pdbx_seq_one_letter_code
_entity_poly.pdbx_strand_id
1 'polypeptide(L)'
;VKKYYQLQRLHPAGLHADWADKLHDQLYVSEHTQSTHEHYLQVVLTTIEPQGGHKGSAYDAYEYTAHSHSFLSDQVPSVRVTFDLSPIQILVREISKPWYHFLTTTCAIIGGVFTVAGLLDALLYNSIKMVRKVNLGKQT
;
A
#
# COMPACT_ATOMS: atom_id res chain seq x y z
N VAL A 1 -9.53 -12.86 -20.77
CA VAL A 1 -10.01 -11.46 -20.56
C VAL A 1 -10.25 -11.13 -19.09
N LYS A 2 -11.09 -11.86 -18.34
CA LYS A 2 -11.37 -11.56 -16.91
C LYS A 2 -10.14 -11.56 -15.98
N LYS A 3 -9.18 -12.48 -16.21
CA LYS A 3 -7.91 -12.56 -15.44
C LYS A 3 -7.10 -11.25 -15.51
N TYR A 4 -6.89 -10.72 -16.71
CA TYR A 4 -6.16 -9.47 -16.93
C TYR A 4 -6.85 -8.26 -16.31
N TYR A 5 -8.18 -8.22 -16.35
CA TYR A 5 -8.95 -7.14 -15.71
C TYR A 5 -8.83 -7.15 -14.18
N GLN A 6 -8.83 -8.33 -13.56
CA GLN A 6 -8.64 -8.43 -12.11
C GLN A 6 -7.20 -8.13 -11.69
N LEU A 7 -6.22 -8.57 -12.48
CA LEU A 7 -4.82 -8.15 -12.32
C LEU A 7 -4.70 -6.62 -12.41
N GLN A 8 -5.31 -5.98 -13.41
CA GLN A 8 -5.28 -4.53 -13.58
C GLN A 8 -5.88 -3.77 -12.40
N ARG A 9 -6.93 -4.31 -11.78
CA ARG A 9 -7.61 -3.69 -10.64
C ARG A 9 -6.85 -3.89 -9.32
N LEU A 10 -6.17 -5.02 -9.16
CA LEU A 10 -5.60 -5.46 -7.88
C LEU A 10 -4.06 -5.37 -7.84
N HIS A 11 -3.40 -5.04 -8.95
CA HIS A 11 -1.95 -4.88 -8.99
C HIS A 11 -1.52 -3.69 -8.12
N PRO A 12 -0.63 -3.90 -7.12
CA PRO A 12 -0.27 -2.87 -6.15
C PRO A 12 0.44 -1.64 -6.76
N ALA A 13 1.08 -1.80 -7.93
CA ALA A 13 1.78 -0.72 -8.63
C ALA A 13 1.06 -0.22 -9.92
N GLY A 14 -0.12 -0.77 -10.26
CA GLY A 14 -0.78 -0.54 -11.55
C GLY A 14 -0.05 -1.22 -12.72
N LEU A 15 -0.79 -1.57 -13.79
CA LEU A 15 -0.20 -2.13 -15.02
C LEU A 15 0.39 -0.97 -15.86
N HIS A 16 1.61 -0.53 -15.55
CA HIS A 16 2.37 0.33 -16.47
C HIS A 16 2.72 -0.46 -17.73
N ALA A 17 2.94 0.16 -18.89
CA ALA A 17 3.24 -0.57 -20.14
C ALA A 17 4.46 -1.52 -20.00
N ASP A 18 5.40 -1.17 -19.15
CA ASP A 18 6.68 -1.88 -18.92
C ASP A 18 6.60 -2.90 -17.76
N TRP A 19 5.41 -3.19 -17.25
CA TRP A 19 5.22 -4.05 -16.07
C TRP A 19 5.77 -5.48 -16.28
N ALA A 20 5.67 -5.99 -17.50
CA ALA A 20 6.05 -7.36 -17.85
C ALA A 20 7.48 -7.45 -18.38
N ASP A 21 8.04 -6.36 -18.91
CA ASP A 21 9.36 -6.37 -19.55
C ASP A 21 10.13 -5.08 -19.21
N LYS A 22 10.87 -5.10 -18.09
CA LYS A 22 11.69 -3.98 -17.63
C LYS A 22 13.00 -3.82 -18.41
N LEU A 23 13.37 -4.82 -19.22
CA LEU A 23 14.53 -4.80 -20.11
C LEU A 23 14.17 -4.46 -21.56
N HIS A 24 12.88 -4.22 -21.85
CA HIS A 24 12.43 -3.85 -23.18
C HIS A 24 13.17 -2.61 -23.69
N ASP A 25 13.67 -2.66 -24.92
CA ASP A 25 14.40 -1.58 -25.59
C ASP A 25 15.67 -1.06 -24.89
N GLN A 26 16.27 -1.84 -23.97
CA GLN A 26 17.57 -1.50 -23.37
C GLN A 26 18.73 -1.99 -24.25
N LEU A 27 19.52 -1.06 -24.77
CA LEU A 27 20.75 -1.36 -25.51
C LEU A 27 21.97 -1.19 -24.59
N TYR A 28 22.76 -2.25 -24.44
CA TYR A 28 24.02 -2.23 -23.70
C TYR A 28 25.18 -2.30 -24.70
N VAL A 29 25.93 -1.19 -24.83
CA VAL A 29 27.07 -1.08 -25.74
C VAL A 29 28.36 -1.02 -24.93
N SER A 30 29.30 -1.89 -25.26
CA SER A 30 30.64 -1.92 -24.70
C SER A 30 31.58 -0.97 -25.44
N GLU A 31 32.22 -0.03 -24.75
CA GLU A 31 33.31 0.78 -25.33
C GLU A 31 34.64 0.01 -25.42
N HIS A 32 34.81 -1.05 -24.62
CA HIS A 32 36.06 -1.82 -24.49
C HIS A 32 35.85 -3.29 -24.88
N THR A 33 36.78 -3.84 -25.66
CA THR A 33 36.75 -5.24 -26.17
C THR A 33 36.84 -6.31 -25.08
N GLN A 34 37.24 -5.93 -23.86
CA GLN A 34 37.38 -6.80 -22.69
C GLN A 34 36.30 -6.54 -21.62
N SER A 35 35.20 -5.87 -21.98
CA SER A 35 34.10 -5.66 -21.05
C SER A 35 33.13 -6.84 -21.07
N THR A 36 32.74 -7.29 -19.88
CA THR A 36 31.72 -8.32 -19.66
C THR A 36 30.48 -7.66 -19.09
N HIS A 37 29.33 -7.95 -19.70
CA HIS A 37 28.04 -7.46 -19.22
C HIS A 37 27.37 -8.54 -18.38
N GLU A 38 27.03 -8.21 -17.14
CA GLU A 38 26.27 -9.07 -16.25
C GLU A 38 24.90 -8.48 -15.99
N HIS A 39 23.88 -9.31 -16.17
CA HIS A 39 22.49 -8.97 -15.89
C HIS A 39 21.97 -9.92 -14.82
N TYR A 40 21.59 -9.37 -13.67
CA TYR A 40 20.95 -10.09 -12.58
C TYR A 40 19.45 -9.81 -12.63
N LEU A 41 18.67 -10.85 -12.88
CA LEU A 41 17.21 -10.81 -12.91
C LEU A 41 16.69 -11.49 -11.65
N GLN A 42 16.04 -10.72 -10.79
CA GLN A 42 15.39 -11.23 -9.60
C GLN A 42 13.89 -11.26 -9.81
N VAL A 43 13.28 -12.45 -9.80
CA VAL A 43 11.84 -12.63 -9.99
C VAL A 43 11.13 -12.78 -8.66
N VAL A 44 10.03 -12.05 -8.47
CA VAL A 44 9.18 -12.06 -7.29
C VAL A 44 7.80 -12.60 -7.70
N LEU A 45 7.26 -13.49 -6.87
CA LEU A 45 5.91 -14.01 -7.03
C LEU A 45 4.91 -13.08 -6.31
N THR A 46 3.89 -12.63 -7.02
CA THR A 46 2.74 -11.90 -6.49
C THR A 46 1.48 -12.73 -6.67
N THR A 47 0.86 -13.15 -5.58
CA THR A 47 -0.40 -13.91 -5.58
C THR A 47 -1.56 -12.98 -5.18
N ILE A 48 -2.60 -12.95 -6.02
CA ILE A 48 -3.79 -12.12 -5.81
C ILE A 48 -4.97 -13.01 -5.44
N GLU A 49 -5.53 -12.78 -4.26
CA GLU A 49 -6.70 -13.47 -3.74
C GLU A 49 -7.92 -12.51 -3.72
N PRO A 50 -8.84 -12.63 -4.70
CA PRO A 50 -10.01 -11.76 -4.78
C PRO A 50 -11.02 -12.06 -3.68
N GLN A 51 -11.73 -11.03 -3.21
CA GLN A 51 -12.75 -11.21 -2.19
C GLN A 51 -13.99 -11.93 -2.77
N GLY A 52 -14.37 -13.05 -2.16
CA GLY A 52 -15.58 -13.81 -2.55
C GLY A 52 -15.40 -14.74 -3.76
N GLY A 53 -14.18 -14.89 -4.27
CA GLY A 53 -13.87 -15.92 -5.27
C GLY A 53 -14.03 -17.34 -4.69
N HIS A 54 -14.39 -18.30 -5.54
CA HIS A 54 -14.35 -19.72 -5.13
C HIS A 54 -12.94 -20.11 -4.67
N LYS A 55 -12.83 -21.06 -3.73
CA LYS A 55 -11.54 -21.62 -3.29
C LYS A 55 -10.75 -22.06 -4.54
N GLY A 56 -9.65 -21.37 -4.82
CA GLY A 56 -8.84 -21.59 -6.03
C GLY A 56 -8.88 -20.49 -7.10
N SER A 57 -9.63 -19.40 -6.89
CA SER A 57 -9.58 -18.22 -7.77
C SER A 57 -8.38 -17.30 -7.50
N ALA A 58 -7.30 -17.82 -6.92
CA ALA A 58 -6.07 -17.08 -6.74
C ALA A 58 -5.35 -16.94 -8.08
N TYR A 59 -4.75 -15.79 -8.34
CA TYR A 59 -4.00 -15.53 -9.56
C TYR A 59 -2.56 -15.19 -9.22
N ASP A 60 -1.64 -15.96 -9.79
CA ASP A 60 -0.21 -15.69 -9.70
C ASP A 60 0.24 -14.78 -10.84
N ALA A 61 1.03 -13.78 -10.46
CA ALA A 61 1.74 -12.86 -11.32
C ALA A 61 3.23 -12.91 -10.96
N TYR A 62 4.08 -12.90 -11.98
CA TYR A 62 5.53 -12.89 -11.82
C TYR A 62 6.05 -11.53 -12.27
N GLU A 63 6.71 -10.83 -11.36
CA GLU A 63 7.37 -9.56 -11.64
C GLU A 63 8.87 -9.76 -11.48
N TYR A 64 9.68 -9.14 -12.32
CA TYR A 64 11.14 -9.23 -12.18
C TYR A 64 11.76 -7.85 -12.02
N THR A 65 12.90 -7.78 -11.34
CA THR A 65 13.76 -6.60 -11.27
C THR A 65 15.08 -6.94 -11.93
N ALA A 66 15.54 -6.06 -12.82
CA ALA A 66 16.81 -6.24 -13.53
C ALA A 66 17.87 -5.29 -12.96
N HIS A 67 19.05 -5.82 -12.71
CA HIS A 67 20.24 -5.07 -12.37
C HIS A 67 21.34 -5.40 -13.38
N SER A 68 21.84 -4.38 -14.07
CA SER A 68 22.86 -4.52 -15.10
C SER A 68 24.17 -3.94 -14.59
N HIS A 69 25.23 -4.73 -14.64
CA HIS A 69 26.57 -4.34 -14.22
C HIS A 69 27.58 -4.69 -15.32
N SER A 70 28.53 -3.81 -15.57
CA SER A 70 29.61 -4.05 -16.55
C SER A 70 30.95 -3.92 -15.85
N PHE A 71 31.82 -4.90 -16.02
CA PHE A 71 33.21 -4.81 -15.55
C PHE A 71 34.19 -5.21 -16.64
N LEU A 72 35.40 -4.68 -16.52
CA LEU A 72 36.54 -5.08 -17.32
C LEU A 72 37.04 -6.42 -16.75
N SER A 73 37.06 -7.45 -17.60
CA SER A 73 37.63 -8.74 -17.27
C SER A 73 38.81 -8.99 -18.19
N ASP A 74 39.94 -9.43 -17.64
CA ASP A 74 41.10 -9.83 -18.44
C ASP A 74 40.86 -11.16 -19.21
N GLN A 75 39.66 -11.73 -19.06
CA GLN A 75 39.19 -12.93 -19.75
C GLN A 75 38.40 -12.58 -21.03
N VAL A 76 37.98 -13.61 -21.77
CA VAL A 76 37.17 -13.47 -22.98
C VAL A 76 35.88 -12.67 -22.65
N PRO A 77 35.56 -11.61 -23.41
CA PRO A 77 34.34 -10.83 -23.18
C PRO A 77 33.13 -11.75 -23.26
N SER A 78 32.26 -11.65 -22.25
CA SER A 78 31.10 -12.52 -22.12
C SER A 78 29.87 -11.72 -21.69
N VAL A 79 28.70 -12.30 -21.95
CA VAL A 79 27.43 -11.80 -21.43
C VAL A 79 26.90 -12.85 -20.47
N ARG A 80 26.79 -12.49 -19.18
CA ARG A 80 26.28 -13.38 -18.14
C ARG A 80 24.90 -12.92 -17.70
N VAL A 81 23.90 -13.76 -17.90
CA VAL A 81 22.54 -13.51 -17.44
C VAL A 81 22.23 -14.49 -16.32
N THR A 82 22.07 -13.97 -15.11
CA THR A 82 21.75 -14.77 -13.92
C THR A 82 20.29 -14.55 -13.57
N PHE A 83 19.53 -15.63 -13.48
CA PHE A 83 18.11 -15.63 -13.11
C PHE A 83 17.96 -16.21 -11.71
N ASP A 84 17.47 -15.41 -10.77
CA ASP A 84 17.25 -15.81 -9.39
C ASP A 84 15.80 -15.60 -8.97
N LEU A 85 15.26 -16.59 -8.25
CA LEU A 85 13.90 -16.53 -7.72
C LEU A 85 13.97 -15.96 -6.31
N SER A 86 13.30 -14.83 -6.10
CA SER A 86 13.21 -14.24 -4.78
C SER A 86 12.49 -15.20 -3.82
N PRO A 87 13.02 -15.41 -2.60
CA PRO A 87 12.32 -16.19 -1.57
C PRO A 87 11.10 -15.44 -0.99
N ILE A 88 10.85 -14.20 -1.43
CA ILE A 88 9.75 -13.36 -0.99
C ILE A 88 8.55 -13.53 -1.93
N GLN A 89 7.36 -13.63 -1.33
CA GLN A 89 6.09 -13.65 -2.04
C GLN A 89 5.20 -12.49 -1.57
N ILE A 90 4.62 -11.75 -2.51
CA ILE A 90 3.65 -10.68 -2.23
C ILE A 90 2.25 -11.29 -2.29
N LEU A 91 1.47 -11.12 -1.23
CA LEU A 91 0.10 -11.60 -1.14
C LEU A 91 -0.87 -10.43 -1.11
N VAL A 92 -1.65 -10.26 -2.17
CA VAL A 92 -2.67 -9.21 -2.27
C VAL A 92 -4.03 -9.81 -1.92
N ARG A 93 -4.61 -9.36 -0.81
CA ARG A 93 -5.94 -9.75 -0.34
C ARG A 93 -6.88 -8.57 -0.34
N GLU A 94 -8.05 -8.73 -0.95
CA GLU A 94 -9.13 -7.76 -0.85
C GLU A 94 -9.93 -8.02 0.44
N ILE A 95 -9.86 -7.10 1.40
CA ILE A 95 -10.56 -7.18 2.69
C ILE A 95 -11.74 -6.20 2.67
N SER A 96 -12.97 -6.70 2.80
CA SER A 96 -14.12 -5.84 3.02
C SER A 96 -14.13 -5.32 4.45
N LYS A 97 -14.36 -4.02 4.59
CA LYS A 97 -14.62 -3.43 5.91
C LYS A 97 -15.96 -3.94 6.44
N PRO A 98 -16.02 -4.43 7.70
CA PRO A 98 -17.27 -4.89 8.28
C PRO A 98 -18.20 -3.72 8.57
N TRP A 99 -19.50 -3.91 8.36
CA TRP A 99 -20.53 -2.88 8.61
C TRP A 99 -20.54 -2.38 10.07
N TYR A 100 -20.12 -3.22 11.01
CA TYR A 100 -19.97 -2.82 12.42
C TYR A 100 -19.00 -1.65 12.63
N HIS A 101 -17.98 -1.48 11.77
CA HIS A 101 -17.08 -0.33 11.85
C HIS A 101 -17.84 0.99 11.67
N PHE A 102 -18.84 1.01 10.80
CA PHE A 102 -19.72 2.17 10.62
C PHE A 102 -20.55 2.42 11.88
N LEU A 103 -21.19 1.38 12.41
CA LEU A 103 -22.02 1.48 13.62
C LEU A 103 -21.23 1.99 14.83
N THR A 104 -20.01 1.48 15.05
CA THR A 104 -19.10 1.94 16.11
C THR A 104 -18.78 3.43 15.94
N THR A 105 -18.52 3.87 14.71
CA THR A 105 -18.21 5.28 14.41
C THR A 105 -19.41 6.17 14.69
N THR A 106 -20.62 5.77 14.27
CA THR A 106 -21.86 6.51 14.53
C THR A 106 -22.15 6.61 16.03
N CYS A 107 -22.02 5.50 16.77
CA CYS A 107 -22.22 5.49 18.21
C CYS A 107 -21.23 6.41 18.93
N ALA A 108 -19.95 6.39 18.54
CA ALA A 108 -18.92 7.26 19.10
C ALA A 108 -19.25 8.76 18.90
N ILE A 109 -19.77 9.14 17.73
CA ILE A 109 -20.20 10.53 17.45
C ILE A 109 -21.40 10.90 18.31
N ILE A 110 -22.45 10.06 18.36
CA ILE A 110 -23.66 10.34 19.14
C ILE A 110 -23.35 10.47 20.64
N GLY A 111 -22.59 9.51 21.18
CA GLY A 111 -22.18 9.53 22.59
C GLY A 111 -21.29 10.73 22.92
N GLY A 112 -20.39 11.11 22.01
CA GLY A 112 -19.57 12.31 22.14
C GLY A 112 -20.40 13.59 22.18
N VAL A 113 -21.34 13.77 21.25
CA VAL A 113 -22.21 14.96 21.20
C VAL A 113 -23.06 15.07 22.48
N PHE A 114 -23.65 13.96 22.94
CA PHE A 114 -24.49 13.97 24.14
C PHE A 114 -23.68 14.33 25.39
N THR A 115 -22.45 13.81 25.51
CA THR A 115 -21.53 14.11 26.61
C THR A 115 -21.13 15.58 26.61
N VAL A 116 -20.75 16.12 25.44
CA VAL A 116 -20.34 17.53 25.31
C VAL A 116 -21.50 18.48 25.57
N ALA A 117 -22.70 18.18 25.05
CA ALA A 117 -23.90 19.00 25.30
C ALA A 117 -24.27 19.02 26.80
N GLY A 118 -24.27 17.85 27.45
CA GLY A 118 -24.54 17.77 28.89
C GLY A 118 -23.51 18.49 29.75
N LEU A 119 -22.22 18.41 29.37
CA LEU A 119 -21.15 19.15 30.06
C LEU A 119 -21.32 20.66 29.87
N LEU A 120 -21.58 21.12 28.66
CA LEU A 120 -21.77 22.54 28.36
C LEU A 120 -22.97 23.13 29.11
N ASP A 121 -24.10 22.43 29.12
CA ASP A 121 -25.30 22.88 29.82
C ASP A 121 -25.07 23.00 31.33
N ALA A 122 -24.43 21.99 31.93
CA ALA A 122 -24.06 22.01 33.34
C ALA A 122 -23.07 23.15 33.69
N LEU A 123 -22.08 23.41 32.84
CA LEU A 123 -21.12 24.50 33.04
C LEU A 123 -21.79 25.87 32.92
N LEU A 124 -22.65 26.08 31.92
CA LEU A 124 -23.37 27.34 31.73
C LEU A 124 -24.31 27.64 32.89
N TYR A 125 -25.10 26.65 33.32
CA TYR A 125 -26.05 26.79 34.42
C TYR A 125 -25.33 27.17 35.73
N ASN A 126 -24.23 26.48 36.05
CA ASN A 126 -23.44 26.77 37.25
C ASN A 126 -22.75 28.12 37.19
N SER A 127 -22.21 28.50 36.02
CA SER A 127 -21.58 29.80 35.80
C SER A 127 -22.55 30.95 36.04
N ILE A 128 -23.75 30.89 35.46
CA ILE A 128 -24.78 31.92 35.63
C ILE A 128 -25.23 32.01 37.10
N LYS A 129 -25.45 30.86 37.76
CA LYS A 129 -25.85 30.81 39.17
C LYS A 129 -24.79 31.40 40.10
N MET A 130 -23.50 31.17 39.80
CA MET A 130 -22.38 31.72 40.56
C MET A 130 -22.25 33.24 40.38
N VAL A 131 -22.34 33.74 39.13
CA VAL A 131 -22.33 35.18 38.84
C VAL A 131 -23.49 35.90 39.52
N ARG A 132 -24.69 35.33 39.49
CA ARG A 132 -25.85 35.87 40.22
C ARG A 132 -25.62 35.92 41.73
N LYS A 133 -25.05 34.87 42.34
CA LYS A 133 -24.70 34.87 43.77
C LYS A 133 -23.67 35.94 44.12
N VAL A 134 -22.65 36.16 43.28
CA VAL A 134 -21.62 37.19 43.50
C VAL A 134 -22.21 38.60 43.43
N ASN A 135 -23.17 38.86 42.52
CA ASN A 135 -23.83 40.16 42.42
C ASN A 135 -24.79 40.43 43.59
N LEU A 136 -25.44 39.41 44.16
CA LEU A 136 -26.28 39.58 45.35
C LEU A 136 -25.47 39.82 46.63
N GLY A 137 -24.29 39.22 46.77
CA GLY A 137 -23.40 39.45 47.91
C GLY A 137 -22.74 40.84 47.94
N LYS A 138 -22.89 41.63 46.88
CA LYS A 138 -22.34 42.99 46.75
C LYS A 138 -23.32 44.11 47.11
N GLN A 139 -24.56 43.80 47.53
CA GLN A 139 -25.59 44.78 47.92
C GLN A 139 -25.84 44.90 49.44
N THR A 140 -24.84 44.63 50.26
CA THR A 140 -24.82 44.97 51.70
C THR A 140 -23.45 45.53 52.04
#